data_AF-A0A6G3DET2-F1
#
_entry.id   AF-A0A6G3DET2-F1
#
_cell.length_a   1.000
_cell.length_b   1.000
_cell.length_c   1.000
_cell.angle_alpha   90.00
_cell.angle_beta   90.00
_cell.angle_gamma   90.00
#
_symmetry.space_group_name_H-M   'P 1'
#
loop_
_entity.id
_entity.type
_entity.pdbx_description
1 polymer ?
#
loop_
_entity_poly.entity_id
_entity_poly.type
_entity_poly.pdbx_seq_one_letter_code
_entity_poly.pdbx_strand_id
1 'polypeptide(L)'
;IFLVGIVFGLAMDYQVFLVSRIREAHIHGEQPGQAVVTGFRHSAQVVGAAALIMMAVFGGFMTGGESMVKMVGFGLASAVFFDAFVVRMAFVPAVLALLGKRAWWLPGRLDRLLPRVDVEGEALTRRAPAPYDASGDDDRRESVTV
;
A
#
# COMPACT_ATOMS: atom_id res chain seq x y z
N ILE A 1 16.42 -24.27 -8.76
CA ILE A 1 15.06 -23.84 -9.18
C ILE A 1 14.14 -23.51 -8.01
N PHE A 2 13.94 -24.39 -7.02
CA PHE A 2 13.07 -24.11 -5.86
C PHE A 2 13.45 -22.86 -5.06
N LEU A 3 14.74 -22.64 -4.77
CA LEU A 3 15.21 -21.45 -4.06
C LEU A 3 14.84 -20.15 -4.77
N VAL A 4 14.97 -20.11 -6.10
CA VAL A 4 14.59 -18.94 -6.90
C VAL A 4 13.08 -18.70 -6.84
N GLY A 5 12.27 -19.76 -6.93
CA GLY A 5 10.81 -19.66 -6.82
C GLY A 5 10.35 -19.19 -5.44
N ILE A 6 10.99 -19.66 -4.37
CA ILE A 6 10.69 -19.23 -2.99
C ILE A 6 11.06 -17.76 -2.79
N VAL A 7 12.26 -17.35 -3.20
CA VAL A 7 12.69 -15.94 -3.09
C VAL A 7 11.80 -15.02 -3.93
N PHE A 8 11.47 -15.43 -5.15
CA PHE A 8 10.60 -14.65 -6.04
C PHE A 8 9.18 -14.54 -5.48
N GLY A 9 8.63 -15.64 -4.95
CA GLY A 9 7.36 -15.66 -4.24
C GLY A 9 7.37 -14.64 -3.09
N LEU A 10 8.27 -14.82 -2.13
CA LEU A 10 8.41 -13.96 -0.95
C LEU A 10 8.66 -12.48 -1.29
N ALA A 11 9.28 -12.18 -2.44
CA ALA A 11 9.51 -10.80 -2.87
C ALA A 11 8.25 -10.11 -3.42
N MET A 12 7.28 -10.85 -3.96
CA MET A 12 6.04 -10.27 -4.50
C MET A 12 5.15 -9.68 -3.40
N ASP A 13 5.12 -10.31 -2.23
CA ASP A 13 4.26 -9.99 -1.07
C ASP A 13 4.36 -8.51 -0.69
N TYR A 14 5.59 -8.02 -0.67
CA TYR A 14 5.92 -6.70 -0.18
C TYR A 14 5.96 -5.64 -1.29
N GLN A 15 6.18 -6.04 -2.55
CA GLN A 15 6.13 -5.09 -3.68
C GLN A 15 4.71 -4.57 -3.85
N VAL A 16 3.73 -5.47 -3.77
CA VAL A 16 2.31 -5.12 -3.86
C VAL A 16 1.91 -4.22 -2.67
N PHE A 17 2.36 -4.55 -1.45
CA PHE A 17 2.04 -3.73 -0.26
C PHE A 17 2.63 -2.31 -0.36
N LEU A 18 3.91 -2.19 -0.71
CA LEU A 18 4.59 -0.89 -0.82
C LEU A 18 3.99 -0.02 -1.93
N VAL A 19 3.75 -0.61 -3.10
CA VAL A 19 3.16 0.11 -4.25
C VAL A 19 1.73 0.52 -3.97
N SER A 20 0.94 -0.31 -3.29
CA SER A 20 -0.44 0.04 -2.92
C SER A 20 -0.48 1.25 -1.98
N ARG A 21 0.39 1.31 -0.96
CA ARG A 21 0.49 2.45 -0.05
C ARG A 21 0.92 3.74 -0.75
N ILE A 22 1.89 3.64 -1.65
CA ILE A 22 2.37 4.77 -2.44
C ILE A 22 1.27 5.26 -3.41
N ARG A 23 0.49 4.34 -3.99
CA ARG A 23 -0.69 4.65 -4.83
C ARG A 23 -1.80 5.35 -4.04
N GLU A 24 -2.06 4.89 -2.82
CA GLU A 24 -3.03 5.48 -1.89
C GLU A 24 -2.65 6.93 -1.55
N ALA A 25 -1.38 7.20 -1.23
CA ALA A 25 -0.87 8.55 -0.95
C ALA A 25 -0.98 9.52 -2.15
N HIS A 26 -0.80 9.02 -3.39
CA HIS A 26 -0.94 9.86 -4.58
C HIS A 26 -2.40 10.16 -4.94
N ILE A 27 -3.31 9.22 -4.73
CA ILE A 27 -4.75 9.44 -4.96
C ILE A 27 -5.31 10.53 -4.02
N HIS A 28 -4.74 10.64 -2.81
CA HIS A 28 -5.09 11.68 -1.83
C HIS A 28 -4.51 13.08 -2.14
N GLY A 29 -3.87 13.27 -3.31
CA GLY A 29 -3.50 14.59 -3.82
C GLY A 29 -2.07 15.05 -3.54
N GLU A 30 -1.20 14.18 -3.00
CA GLU A 30 0.22 14.52 -2.83
C GLU A 30 0.98 14.58 -4.16
N GLN A 31 1.84 15.59 -4.31
CA GLN A 31 2.76 15.66 -5.45
C GLN A 31 3.65 14.40 -5.50
N PRO A 32 3.96 13.86 -6.70
CA PRO A 32 4.60 12.54 -6.85
C PRO A 32 5.87 12.35 -6.02
N GLY A 33 6.71 13.38 -5.88
CA GLY A 33 7.91 13.32 -5.05
C GLY A 33 7.62 13.27 -3.55
N GLN A 34 6.61 14.00 -3.07
CA GLN A 34 6.19 13.98 -1.67
C GLN A 34 5.48 12.66 -1.33
N ALA A 35 4.63 12.15 -2.21
CA ALA A 35 3.95 10.87 -2.03
C ALA A 35 4.95 9.69 -1.89
N VAL A 36 6.07 9.72 -2.62
CA VAL A 36 7.14 8.72 -2.46
C VAL A 36 7.82 8.86 -1.10
N VAL A 37 8.15 10.07 -0.64
CA VAL A 37 8.80 10.28 0.66
C VAL A 37 7.87 9.87 1.82
N THR A 38 6.62 10.33 1.80
CA THR A 38 5.62 10.03 2.83
C THR A 38 5.29 8.54 2.86
N GLY A 39 5.03 7.94 1.69
CA GLY A 39 4.72 6.51 1.55
C GLY A 39 5.91 5.61 1.91
N PHE A 40 7.13 6.02 1.56
CA PHE A 40 8.35 5.28 1.89
C PHE A 40 8.62 5.29 3.39
N ARG A 41 8.46 6.43 4.08
CA ARG A 41 8.79 6.54 5.51
C ARG A 41 7.96 5.58 6.38
N HIS A 42 6.68 5.42 6.07
CA HIS A 42 5.79 4.50 6.80
C HIS A 42 6.06 3.04 6.41
N SER A 43 6.28 2.78 5.11
CA SER A 43 6.49 1.41 4.62
C SER A 43 7.86 0.84 4.99
N ALA A 44 8.89 1.69 5.09
CA ALA A 44 10.25 1.28 5.42
C ALA A 44 10.37 0.63 6.81
N GLN A 45 9.60 1.11 7.79
CA GLN A 45 9.59 0.53 9.14
C GLN A 45 8.97 -0.87 9.15
N VAL A 46 7.84 -1.06 8.46
CA VAL A 46 7.17 -2.35 8.35
C VAL A 46 8.04 -3.37 7.60
N VAL A 47 8.62 -2.95 6.48
CA VAL A 47 9.53 -3.79 5.67
C VAL A 47 10.79 -4.15 6.46
N GLY A 48 11.39 -3.19 7.16
CA GLY A 48 12.58 -3.44 7.99
C GLY A 48 12.31 -4.46 9.11
N ALA A 49 11.16 -4.37 9.78
CA ALA A 49 10.75 -5.33 10.79
C ALA A 49 10.55 -6.74 10.21
N ALA A 50 9.89 -6.85 9.06
CA ALA A 50 9.68 -8.12 8.38
C ALA A 50 11.00 -8.76 7.91
N ALA A 51 11.90 -7.96 7.33
CA ALA A 51 13.22 -8.40 6.91
C ALA A 51 14.05 -8.94 8.09
N LEU A 52 13.99 -8.26 9.24
CA LEU A 52 14.68 -8.70 10.46
C LEU A 52 14.20 -10.08 10.92
N ILE A 53 12.89 -10.31 10.96
CA ILE A 53 12.30 -11.59 11.36
C ILE A 53 12.73 -12.70 10.40
N MET A 54 12.67 -12.44 9.08
CA MET A 54 13.06 -13.40 8.06
C MET A 54 14.55 -13.76 8.16
N MET A 55 15.42 -12.77 8.40
CA MET A 55 16.84 -13.01 8.66
C MET A 55 17.06 -13.86 9.90
N ALA A 56 16.28 -13.66 10.97
CA ALA A 56 16.37 -14.48 12.18
C ALA A 56 15.94 -15.93 11.92
N VAL A 57 14.85 -16.15 11.18
CA VAL A 57 14.36 -17.50 10.83
C VAL A 57 15.38 -18.25 9.97
N PHE A 58 15.88 -17.64 8.89
CA PHE A 58 16.85 -18.27 8.02
C PHE A 58 18.25 -18.39 8.66
N GLY A 59 18.63 -17.42 9.49
CA GLY A 59 19.84 -17.51 10.32
C GLY A 59 19.76 -18.66 11.32
N GLY A 60 18.57 -18.95 11.87
CA GLY A 60 18.31 -20.11 12.72
C GLY A 60 18.64 -21.45 12.05
N PHE A 61 18.45 -21.55 10.73
CA PHE A 61 18.82 -22.76 9.96
C PHE A 61 20.33 -23.02 9.95
N MET A 62 21.17 -22.02 10.25
CA MET A 62 22.61 -22.22 10.40
C MET A 62 22.99 -23.03 11.65
N THR A 63 22.08 -23.17 12.63
CA THR A 63 22.31 -23.98 13.83
C THR A 63 22.01 -25.48 13.61
N GLY A 64 21.35 -25.84 12.50
CA GLY A 64 21.04 -27.22 12.15
C GLY A 64 22.28 -28.07 11.86
N GLY A 65 22.20 -29.37 12.17
CA GLY A 65 23.28 -30.34 11.93
C GLY A 65 23.47 -30.71 10.45
N GLU A 66 22.45 -30.49 9.61
CA GLU A 66 22.49 -30.92 8.21
C GLU A 66 23.12 -29.86 7.29
N SER A 67 24.17 -30.24 6.56
CA SER A 67 24.92 -29.32 5.69
C SER A 67 24.07 -28.75 4.54
N MET A 68 23.10 -29.51 4.05
CA MET A 68 22.18 -29.07 3.00
C MET A 68 21.29 -27.92 3.48
N VAL A 69 20.72 -28.05 4.68
CA VAL A 69 19.88 -27.01 5.30
C VAL A 69 20.67 -25.73 5.57
N LYS A 70 21.92 -25.85 6.02
CA LYS A 70 22.83 -24.70 6.21
C LYS A 70 23.06 -23.91 4.93
N MET A 71 23.38 -24.59 3.83
CA MET A 71 23.61 -23.92 2.54
C MET A 71 22.36 -23.22 2.02
N VAL A 72 21.19 -23.86 2.13
CA VAL A 72 19.91 -23.27 1.72
C VAL A 72 19.53 -22.09 2.62
N GLY A 73 19.67 -22.22 3.94
CA GLY A 73 19.38 -21.16 4.91
C GLY A 73 20.27 -19.93 4.69
N PHE A 74 21.57 -20.14 4.47
CA PHE A 74 22.49 -19.04 4.14
C PHE A 74 22.14 -18.35 2.82
N GLY A 75 21.78 -19.13 1.78
CA GLY A 75 21.33 -18.60 0.50
C GLY A 75 20.06 -17.76 0.62
N LEU A 76 19.07 -18.24 1.38
CA LEU A 76 17.81 -17.52 1.63
C LEU A 76 18.02 -16.27 2.47
N ALA A 77 18.83 -16.34 3.53
CA ALA A 77 19.15 -15.18 4.37
C ALA A 77 19.83 -14.07 3.56
N SER A 78 20.82 -14.44 2.74
CA SER A 78 21.51 -13.50 1.86
C SER A 78 20.55 -12.90 0.82
N ALA A 79 19.72 -13.72 0.18
CA ALA A 79 18.76 -13.25 -0.81
C ALA A 79 17.75 -12.25 -0.24
N VAL A 80 17.18 -12.53 0.94
CA VAL A 80 16.24 -11.63 1.61
C VAL A 80 16.93 -10.33 2.04
N PHE A 81 18.16 -10.41 2.53
CA PHE A 81 18.94 -9.21 2.87
C PHE A 81 19.12 -8.30 1.63
N PHE A 82 19.54 -8.86 0.50
CA PHE A 82 19.68 -8.09 -0.73
C PHE A 82 18.34 -7.53 -1.25
N ASP A 83 17.25 -8.30 -1.21
CA ASP A 83 15.92 -7.81 -1.62
C ASP A 83 15.43 -6.66 -0.72
N ALA A 84 15.50 -6.85 0.60
CA ALA A 84 14.96 -5.89 1.56
C ALA A 84 15.74 -4.56 1.57
N PHE A 85 17.06 -4.59 1.40
CA PHE A 85 17.87 -3.38 1.45
C PHE A 85 18.16 -2.80 0.05
N VAL A 86 18.69 -3.61 -0.87
CA VAL A 86 19.11 -3.10 -2.19
C VAL A 86 17.91 -2.85 -3.08
N VAL A 87 17.02 -3.83 -3.20
CA VAL A 87 15.86 -3.68 -4.08
C VAL A 87 14.84 -2.72 -3.45
N ARG A 88 14.42 -2.95 -2.21
CA ARG A 88 13.34 -2.15 -1.59
C ARG A 88 13.76 -0.78 -1.08
N MET A 89 14.87 -0.65 -0.37
CA MET A 89 15.24 0.65 0.22
C MET A 89 15.92 1.59 -0.78
N ALA A 90 16.60 1.06 -1.79
CA ALA A 90 17.28 1.89 -2.79
C ALA A 90 16.59 1.86 -4.15
N PHE A 91 16.40 0.67 -4.74
CA PHE A 91 15.99 0.57 -6.15
C PHE A 91 14.55 1.03 -6.39
N VAL A 92 13.59 0.54 -5.60
CA VAL A 92 12.17 0.88 -5.76
C VAL A 92 11.89 2.38 -5.61
N PRO A 93 12.31 3.07 -4.52
CA PRO A 93 12.08 4.50 -4.41
C PRO A 93 12.84 5.30 -5.47
N ALA A 94 14.05 4.88 -5.87
CA ALA A 94 14.80 5.53 -6.94
C ALA A 94 14.07 5.43 -8.28
N VAL A 95 13.56 4.25 -8.64
CA VAL A 95 12.79 4.04 -9.88
C VAL A 95 11.48 4.84 -9.84
N LEU A 96 10.75 4.84 -8.72
CA LEU A 96 9.53 5.62 -8.57
C LEU A 96 9.79 7.13 -8.66
N ALA A 97 10.87 7.61 -8.03
CA ALA A 97 11.30 9.00 -8.13
C ALA A 97 11.73 9.38 -9.56
N LEU A 98 12.46 8.50 -10.25
CA LEU A 98 12.95 8.73 -11.61
C LEU A 98 11.83 8.68 -12.66
N LEU A 99 10.88 7.75 -12.52
CA LEU A 99 9.71 7.69 -13.39
C LEU A 99 8.72 8.81 -13.10
N GLY A 100 8.65 9.31 -11.86
CA GLY A 100 7.83 10.46 -11.47
C GLY A 100 6.40 10.37 -12.00
N LYS A 101 5.97 11.38 -12.79
CA LYS A 101 4.62 11.41 -13.41
C LYS A 101 4.34 10.29 -14.41
N ARG A 102 5.37 9.64 -14.98
CA ARG A 102 5.20 8.50 -15.90
C ARG A 102 4.92 7.19 -15.19
N ALA A 103 5.35 7.03 -13.92
CA ALA A 103 4.96 5.87 -13.11
C ALA A 103 3.44 5.79 -12.92
N TRP A 104 2.77 6.94 -12.92
CA TRP A 104 1.31 7.08 -12.81
C TRP A 104 0.58 7.22 -14.14
N TRP A 105 1.29 7.16 -15.28
CA TRP A 105 0.62 7.27 -16.57
C TRP A 105 -0.06 5.96 -16.94
N LEU A 106 -1.37 5.88 -16.66
CA LEU A 106 -2.20 4.80 -17.16
C LEU A 106 -2.54 5.07 -18.64
N PRO A 107 -2.21 4.15 -19.57
CA PRO A 107 -2.63 4.30 -20.95
C PRO A 107 -4.16 4.27 -21.02
N GLY A 108 -4.78 5.26 -21.67
CA GLY A 108 -6.22 5.56 -21.58
C GLY A 108 -7.20 4.45 -22.02
N ARG A 109 -6.71 3.33 -22.57
CA ARG A 109 -7.52 2.13 -22.80
C ARG A 109 -7.73 1.28 -21.55
N LEU A 110 -6.78 1.32 -20.60
CA LEU A 110 -6.85 0.65 -19.31
C LEU A 110 -7.67 1.46 -18.29
N ASP A 111 -7.59 2.78 -18.35
CA ASP A 111 -8.41 3.70 -17.54
C ASP A 111 -9.93 3.55 -17.83
N ARG A 112 -10.27 3.14 -19.07
CA ARG A 112 -11.65 2.87 -19.46
C ARG A 112 -12.16 1.50 -19.00
N LEU A 113 -11.25 0.56 -18.68
CA LEU A 113 -11.59 -0.79 -18.21
C LEU A 113 -11.56 -0.92 -16.69
N LEU A 114 -10.85 -0.02 -15.99
CA LEU A 114 -10.86 0.05 -14.53
C LEU A 114 -12.05 0.90 -14.06
N PRO A 115 -13.15 0.30 -13.57
CA PRO A 115 -14.19 1.04 -12.88
C PRO A 115 -13.56 1.82 -11.71
N ARG A 116 -13.92 3.09 -11.57
CA ARG A 116 -13.47 3.94 -10.45
C ARG A 116 -13.97 3.30 -9.16
N VAL A 117 -13.07 2.61 -8.45
CA VAL A 117 -13.34 2.11 -7.11
C VAL A 117 -13.26 3.32 -6.20
N ASP A 118 -14.43 3.91 -5.93
CA ASP A 118 -14.66 4.95 -4.93
C ASP A 118 -14.48 4.28 -3.56
N VAL A 119 -13.23 4.25 -3.06
CA VAL A 119 -12.88 3.63 -1.76
C VAL A 119 -13.34 4.52 -0.61
N GLU A 120 -13.36 5.84 -0.81
CA GLU A 120 -14.04 6.79 0.04
C GLU A 120 -15.52 6.91 -0.39
N GLY A 121 -16.46 6.56 0.49
CA GLY A 121 -17.91 6.78 0.31
C GLY A 121 -18.32 8.27 0.30
N GLU A 122 -17.55 9.15 -0.34
CA GLU A 122 -17.84 10.58 -0.52
C GLU A 122 -19.16 10.83 -1.28
N ALA A 123 -19.57 9.87 -2.12
CA ALA A 123 -20.84 9.93 -2.85
C ALA A 123 -22.08 9.83 -1.93
N LEU A 124 -21.95 9.25 -0.74
CA LEU A 124 -23.04 9.14 0.24
C LEU A 124 -23.12 10.36 1.16
N THR A 125 -21.97 10.96 1.54
CA THR A 125 -21.94 12.16 2.40
C THR A 125 -22.52 13.38 1.70
N ARG A 126 -22.33 13.50 0.37
CA ARG A 126 -22.92 14.61 -0.42
C ARG A 126 -24.43 14.48 -0.64
N ARG A 127 -25.01 13.33 -0.27
CA ARG A 127 -26.46 13.06 -0.33
C ARG A 127 -27.08 12.94 1.06
N ALA A 128 -26.50 13.62 2.05
CA ALA A 128 -27.21 13.91 3.29
C ALA A 128 -28.52 14.66 2.93
N PRO A 129 -29.70 14.17 3.39
CA PRO A 129 -30.98 14.79 3.05
C PRO A 129 -31.00 16.23 3.54
N ALA A 130 -31.61 17.12 2.75
CA ALA A 130 -31.87 18.50 3.14
C ALA A 130 -32.47 18.56 4.56
N PRO A 131 -32.11 19.55 5.39
CA PRO A 131 -32.73 19.74 6.69
C PRO A 131 -34.25 19.79 6.52
N TYR A 132 -34.97 18.93 7.24
CA TYR A 132 -36.42 19.01 7.36
C TYR A 132 -36.78 20.38 7.95
N ASP A 133 -37.43 21.21 7.17
CA ASP A 133 -37.93 22.53 7.56
C ASP A 133 -39.15 22.34 8.47
N ALA A 134 -38.90 22.19 9.76
CA ALA A 134 -39.94 22.16 10.78
C ALA A 134 -40.59 23.54 11.02
N SER A 135 -40.82 24.34 9.97
CA SER A 135 -41.38 25.70 10.03
C SER A 135 -42.80 25.81 9.46
N GLY A 136 -43.52 24.69 9.34
CA GLY A 136 -44.88 24.65 8.79
C GLY A 136 -46.02 24.37 9.77
N ASP A 137 -45.77 24.19 11.07
CA ASP A 137 -46.81 23.73 12.03
C ASP A 137 -47.21 24.79 13.08
N ASP A 138 -46.96 26.07 12.81
CA ASP A 138 -47.31 27.19 13.71
C ASP A 138 -48.38 28.13 13.10
N ASP A 139 -49.24 27.65 12.20
CA ASP A 139 -50.29 28.49 11.58
C ASP A 139 -51.70 27.88 11.71
N ARG A 140 -51.85 26.83 12.52
CA ARG A 140 -53.14 26.11 12.70
C ARG A 140 -53.72 26.18 14.11
N ARG A 141 -53.13 26.96 15.01
CA ARG A 141 -53.61 27.11 16.40
C ARG A 141 -54.39 28.40 16.68
N GLU A 142 -54.47 29.35 15.75
CA GLU A 142 -55.22 30.60 15.98
C GLU A 142 -56.67 30.60 15.47
N SER A 143 -57.16 29.55 14.79
CA SER A 143 -58.50 29.55 14.19
C SER A 143 -59.61 28.88 15.03
N VAL A 144 -59.43 28.69 16.33
CA VAL A 144 -60.50 28.18 17.23
C VAL A 144 -60.61 29.04 18.48
N THR A 145 -61.08 30.28 18.29
CA THR A 145 -61.75 31.05 19.32
C THR A 145 -62.95 31.74 18.68
N VAL A 146 -64.12 31.10 18.76
CA VAL A 146 -65.44 31.74 18.90
C VAL A 146 -66.28 30.85 19.80
#